data_AF-X1NA11-F1
#
_entry.id   AF-X1NA11-F1
#
_cell.length_a   1.000
_cell.length_b   1.000
_cell.length_c   1.000
_cell.angle_alpha   90.00
_cell.angle_beta   90.00
_cell.angle_gamma   90.00
#
_symmetry.space_group_name_H-M   'P 1'
#
loop_
_entity.id
_entity.type
_entity.pdbx_description
1 polymer ?
#
loop_
_entity_poly.entity_id
_entity_poly.type
_entity_poly.pdbx_seq_one_letter_code
_entity_poly.pdbx_strand_id
1 'polypeptide(L)'
;MKDLRAIAKKTVLSQAQLKEIEDIILSHGHYAKSTVRAEIEWFSTGLGMEAYYFQTTPLRTIASHIEAVKSAAIMASLQKKTALQIDLATEHKDEAIYLVDDQHSRAQEIERRIEEKYPNSRLQTYRTTGKPRRAKHLRLYQVNRAQFCAEKVYPKETDLKKIACRLFLKTTTQETYKRYQDIIERSQGWETPLINVSHKKDSK
;
A
#
# COMPACT_ATOMS: atom_id res chain seq x y z
N MET A 1 -20.43 -15.48 -13.72
CA MET A 1 -19.73 -14.21 -13.41
C MET A 1 -19.68 -14.05 -11.90
N LYS A 2 -18.53 -13.71 -11.30
CA LYS A 2 -18.44 -13.54 -9.84
C LYS A 2 -19.24 -12.31 -9.40
N ASP A 3 -19.98 -12.43 -8.30
CA ASP A 3 -20.76 -11.32 -7.74
C ASP A 3 -19.93 -10.52 -6.72
N LEU A 4 -20.00 -9.18 -6.77
CA LEU A 4 -19.29 -8.30 -5.84
C LEU A 4 -19.73 -8.54 -4.39
N ARG A 5 -21.00 -8.92 -4.17
CA ARG A 5 -21.48 -9.31 -2.83
C ARG A 5 -20.74 -10.52 -2.29
N ALA A 6 -20.44 -11.50 -3.15
CA ALA A 6 -19.71 -12.69 -2.75
C ALA A 6 -18.24 -12.38 -2.44
N ILE A 7 -17.64 -11.44 -3.18
CA ILE A 7 -16.27 -10.97 -2.93
C ILE A 7 -16.21 -10.18 -1.61
N ALA A 8 -17.16 -9.27 -1.36
CA ALA A 8 -17.22 -8.47 -0.12
C ALA A 8 -17.27 -9.33 1.15
N LYS A 9 -17.90 -10.51 1.10
CA LYS A 9 -17.95 -11.44 2.24
C LYS A 9 -16.59 -12.04 2.61
N LYS A 10 -15.59 -11.96 1.73
CA LYS A 10 -14.27 -12.56 1.91
C LYS A 10 -13.16 -11.52 2.13
N THR A 11 -13.49 -10.25 2.02
CA THR A 11 -12.50 -9.16 2.03
C THR A 11 -12.87 -8.13 3.09
N VAL A 12 -11.93 -7.25 3.39
CA VAL A 12 -12.17 -6.08 4.25
C VAL A 12 -12.84 -4.92 3.49
N LEU A 13 -13.02 -5.04 2.17
CA LEU A 13 -13.61 -4.02 1.31
C LEU A 13 -15.12 -4.23 1.22
N SER A 14 -15.88 -3.15 1.43
CA SER A 14 -17.33 -3.15 1.26
C SER A 14 -17.73 -3.34 -0.21
N GLN A 15 -18.97 -3.76 -0.45
CA GLN A 15 -19.50 -3.89 -1.82
C GLN A 15 -19.41 -2.57 -2.61
N ALA A 16 -19.62 -1.43 -1.94
CA ALA A 16 -19.51 -0.11 -2.57
C ALA A 16 -18.08 0.20 -3.00
N GLN A 17 -17.09 -0.03 -2.12
CA GLN A 17 -15.68 0.14 -2.44
C GLN A 17 -15.22 -0.78 -3.58
N LEU A 18 -15.65 -2.04 -3.57
CA LEU A 18 -15.35 -2.99 -4.64
C LEU A 18 -15.94 -2.55 -5.98
N LYS A 19 -17.16 -1.99 -5.96
CA LYS A 19 -17.81 -1.43 -7.15
C LYS A 19 -17.03 -0.24 -7.69
N GLU A 20 -16.62 0.69 -6.83
CA GLU A 20 -15.84 1.86 -7.24
C GLU A 20 -14.50 1.45 -7.87
N ILE A 21 -13.80 0.48 -7.28
CA ILE A 21 -12.56 -0.08 -7.86
C ILE A 21 -12.86 -0.72 -9.23
N GLU A 22 -13.94 -1.52 -9.35
CA GLU A 22 -14.37 -2.10 -10.63
C GLU A 22 -14.63 -1.03 -11.69
N ASP A 23 -15.38 0.01 -11.33
CA ASP A 23 -15.76 1.10 -12.25
C ASP A 23 -14.53 1.90 -12.71
N ILE A 24 -13.56 2.17 -11.82
CA ILE A 24 -12.29 2.83 -12.17
C ILE A 24 -11.52 2.01 -13.21
N ILE A 25 -11.30 0.72 -12.95
CA ILE A 25 -10.52 -0.15 -13.87
C ILE A 25 -11.24 -0.30 -15.21
N LEU A 26 -12.57 -0.46 -15.20
CA LEU A 26 -13.35 -0.59 -16.44
C LEU A 26 -13.35 0.69 -17.27
N SER A 27 -13.26 1.86 -16.65
CA SER A 27 -13.22 3.14 -17.35
C SER A 27 -12.00 3.29 -18.27
N HIS A 28 -10.91 2.55 -18.02
CA HIS A 28 -9.72 2.54 -18.88
C HIS A 28 -9.90 1.68 -20.14
N GLY A 29 -10.92 0.81 -20.21
CA GLY A 29 -11.30 0.09 -21.42
C GLY A 29 -10.40 -1.10 -21.83
N HIS A 30 -9.44 -1.50 -21.00
CA HIS A 30 -8.48 -2.56 -21.34
C HIS A 30 -8.92 -3.99 -20.96
N TYR A 31 -9.91 -4.13 -20.09
CA TYR A 31 -10.26 -5.42 -19.48
C TYR A 31 -11.76 -5.71 -19.52
N ALA A 32 -12.09 -6.99 -19.73
CA ALA A 32 -13.45 -7.47 -19.54
C ALA A 32 -13.83 -7.47 -18.04
N LYS A 33 -15.10 -7.18 -17.74
CA LYS A 33 -15.65 -7.14 -16.38
C LYS A 33 -15.39 -8.40 -15.56
N SER A 34 -15.49 -9.58 -16.19
CA SER A 34 -15.19 -10.85 -15.54
C SER A 34 -13.73 -10.93 -15.06
N THR A 35 -12.79 -10.44 -15.88
CA THR A 35 -11.36 -10.37 -15.55
C THR A 35 -11.14 -9.41 -14.40
N VAL A 36 -11.70 -8.19 -14.45
CA VAL A 36 -11.57 -7.19 -13.38
C VAL A 36 -12.02 -7.75 -12.04
N ARG A 37 -13.19 -8.40 -11.96
CA ARG A 37 -13.68 -9.01 -10.72
C ARG A 37 -12.79 -10.14 -10.21
N ALA A 38 -12.23 -10.95 -11.11
CA ALA A 38 -11.34 -12.03 -10.73
C ALA A 38 -10.03 -11.49 -10.12
N GLU A 39 -9.47 -10.43 -10.71
CA GLU A 39 -8.26 -9.78 -10.20
C GLU A 39 -8.52 -9.03 -8.89
N ILE A 40 -9.66 -8.35 -8.74
CA ILE A 40 -10.05 -7.72 -7.47
C ILE A 40 -10.10 -8.76 -6.34
N GLU A 41 -10.79 -9.90 -6.54
CA GLU A 41 -10.86 -10.95 -5.52
C GLU A 41 -9.48 -11.54 -5.23
N TRP A 42 -8.68 -11.82 -6.27
CA TRP A 42 -7.34 -12.37 -6.08
C TRP A 42 -6.43 -11.39 -5.33
N PHE A 43 -6.45 -10.10 -5.64
CA PHE A 43 -5.65 -9.09 -4.97
C PHE A 43 -6.06 -8.89 -3.51
N SER A 44 -7.37 -8.92 -3.24
CA SER A 44 -7.92 -8.66 -1.90
C SER A 44 -7.96 -9.88 -0.97
N THR A 45 -7.88 -11.10 -1.50
CA THR A 45 -7.89 -12.34 -0.70
C THR A 45 -6.69 -13.25 -0.95
N GLY A 46 -6.31 -13.41 -2.21
CA GLY A 46 -5.38 -14.45 -2.66
C GLY A 46 -3.91 -14.02 -2.57
N LEU A 47 -3.66 -12.73 -2.68
CA LEU A 47 -2.33 -12.13 -2.61
C LEU A 47 -1.79 -12.10 -1.17
N GLY A 48 -2.65 -12.01 -0.17
CA GLY A 48 -2.25 -11.97 1.24
C GLY A 48 -1.80 -10.58 1.72
N MET A 49 -2.44 -9.52 1.21
CA MET A 49 -2.25 -8.15 1.68
C MET A 49 -2.95 -7.94 3.03
N GLU A 50 -2.30 -7.26 3.97
CA GLU A 50 -2.86 -7.00 5.30
C GLU A 50 -4.01 -5.97 5.24
N ALA A 51 -4.99 -6.09 6.12
CA ALA A 51 -6.20 -5.26 6.14
C ALA A 51 -5.92 -3.75 6.17
N TYR A 52 -4.89 -3.32 6.90
CA TYR A 52 -4.44 -1.95 7.07
C TYR A 52 -4.07 -1.29 5.74
N TYR A 53 -3.54 -2.06 4.78
CA TYR A 53 -3.29 -1.55 3.43
C TYR A 53 -4.59 -1.04 2.80
N PHE A 54 -5.67 -1.82 2.85
CA PHE A 54 -6.96 -1.46 2.26
C PHE A 54 -7.66 -0.32 3.00
N GLN A 55 -7.36 -0.15 4.29
CA GLN A 55 -7.92 0.93 5.12
C GLN A 55 -7.23 2.28 4.87
N THR A 56 -5.93 2.25 4.55
CA THR A 56 -5.10 3.47 4.48
C THR A 56 -4.65 3.86 3.08
N THR A 57 -5.05 3.08 2.07
CA THR A 57 -4.74 3.32 0.66
C THR A 57 -5.99 3.81 -0.08
N PRO A 58 -5.92 4.92 -0.85
CA PRO A 58 -7.03 5.39 -1.66
C PRO A 58 -7.51 4.34 -2.67
N LEU A 59 -8.83 4.27 -2.93
CA LEU A 59 -9.42 3.26 -3.83
C LEU A 59 -8.88 3.35 -5.26
N ARG A 60 -8.65 4.57 -5.77
CA ARG A 60 -7.99 4.80 -7.07
C ARG A 60 -6.59 4.19 -7.11
N THR A 61 -5.82 4.35 -6.05
CA THR A 61 -4.47 3.76 -5.94
C THR A 61 -4.55 2.24 -5.90
N ILE A 62 -5.53 1.66 -5.17
CA ILE A 62 -5.78 0.22 -5.16
C ILE A 62 -6.13 -0.29 -6.57
N ALA A 63 -6.97 0.42 -7.31
CA ALA A 63 -7.31 0.09 -8.69
C ALA A 63 -6.06 0.05 -9.59
N SER A 64 -5.24 1.10 -9.54
CA SER A 64 -3.97 1.14 -10.28
C SER A 64 -3.03 -0.01 -9.89
N HIS A 65 -2.96 -0.36 -8.61
CA HIS A 65 -2.15 -1.50 -8.16
C HIS A 65 -2.64 -2.82 -8.76
N ILE A 66 -3.96 -3.06 -8.79
CA ILE A 66 -4.54 -4.27 -9.38
C ILE A 66 -4.19 -4.40 -10.86
N GLU A 67 -4.36 -3.32 -11.64
CA GLU A 67 -4.02 -3.30 -13.07
C GLU A 67 -2.52 -3.54 -13.30
N ALA A 68 -1.68 -2.94 -12.47
CA ALA A 68 -0.24 -3.05 -12.57
C ALA A 68 0.21 -4.49 -12.28
N VAL A 69 -0.32 -5.14 -11.23
CA VAL A 69 -0.03 -6.56 -10.94
C VAL A 69 -0.50 -7.47 -12.07
N LYS A 70 -1.69 -7.21 -12.63
CA LYS A 70 -2.20 -7.97 -13.78
C LYS A 70 -1.29 -7.84 -14.99
N SER A 71 -0.85 -6.61 -15.30
CA SER A 71 0.04 -6.33 -16.42
C SER A 71 1.37 -7.06 -16.26
N ALA A 72 1.96 -7.04 -15.06
CA ALA A 72 3.19 -7.77 -14.75
C ALA A 72 3.01 -9.29 -14.91
N ALA A 73 1.87 -9.85 -14.45
CA ALA A 73 1.58 -11.27 -14.62
C ALA A 73 1.47 -11.68 -16.10
N ILE A 74 0.85 -10.84 -16.94
CA ILE A 74 0.79 -11.04 -18.39
C ILE A 74 2.20 -11.02 -18.98
N MET A 75 3.01 -9.99 -18.68
CA MET A 75 4.39 -9.87 -19.19
C MET A 75 5.26 -11.08 -18.79
N ALA A 76 5.16 -11.54 -17.54
CA ALA A 76 5.90 -12.70 -17.07
C ALA A 76 5.53 -13.98 -17.84
N SER A 77 4.25 -14.16 -18.18
CA SER A 77 3.79 -15.32 -18.96
C SER A 77 4.34 -15.34 -20.39
N LEU A 78 4.60 -14.18 -20.99
CA LEU A 78 5.16 -14.06 -22.34
C LEU A 78 6.66 -14.38 -22.39
N GLN A 79 7.39 -14.11 -21.31
CA GLN A 79 8.85 -14.24 -21.29
C GLN A 79 9.36 -15.69 -21.08
N LYS A 80 8.47 -16.70 -20.99
CA LYS A 80 8.80 -18.12 -20.65
C LYS A 80 9.72 -18.28 -19.41
N LYS A 81 9.84 -17.28 -18.55
CA LYS A 81 10.61 -17.37 -17.32
C LYS A 81 9.88 -18.32 -16.36
N THR A 82 10.59 -19.33 -15.86
CA THR A 82 10.08 -20.35 -14.93
C THR A 82 9.79 -19.81 -13.53
N ALA A 83 10.34 -18.66 -13.19
CA ALA A 83 10.01 -17.90 -11.99
C ALA A 83 9.22 -16.66 -12.38
N LEU A 84 8.09 -16.45 -11.69
CA LEU A 84 7.30 -15.21 -11.75
C LEU A 84 8.15 -14.06 -11.17
N GLN A 85 9.08 -13.54 -11.96
CA GLN A 85 9.86 -12.37 -11.63
C GLN A 85 8.93 -11.16 -11.84
N ILE A 86 8.07 -10.89 -10.85
CA ILE A 86 7.25 -9.68 -10.84
C ILE A 86 8.20 -8.54 -10.50
N ASP A 87 8.62 -7.81 -11.53
CA ASP A 87 9.35 -6.55 -11.41
C ASP A 87 8.43 -5.45 -11.90
N LEU A 88 7.38 -5.19 -11.14
CA LEU A 88 6.50 -4.09 -11.43
C LEU A 88 7.08 -2.83 -10.80
N ALA A 89 7.38 -1.84 -11.63
CA ALA A 89 7.68 -0.49 -11.20
C ALA A 89 6.77 0.47 -11.96
N THR A 90 5.98 1.25 -11.22
CA THR A 90 5.28 2.42 -11.77
C THR A 90 5.89 3.64 -11.09
N GLU A 91 6.60 4.45 -11.86
CA GLU A 91 7.33 5.62 -11.36
C GLU A 91 6.73 6.88 -11.97
N HIS A 92 6.25 7.76 -11.11
CA HIS A 92 5.85 9.12 -11.46
C HIS A 92 6.75 10.12 -10.72
N LYS A 93 6.53 11.41 -10.95
CA LYS A 93 7.33 12.48 -10.34
C LYS A 93 7.22 12.52 -8.82
N ASP A 94 6.00 12.36 -8.29
CA ASP A 94 5.70 12.54 -6.88
C ASP A 94 5.21 11.25 -6.19
N GLU A 95 5.17 10.13 -6.92
CA GLU A 95 4.76 8.83 -6.39
C GLU A 95 5.45 7.69 -7.15
N ALA A 96 5.65 6.57 -6.47
CA ALA A 96 6.12 5.34 -7.12
C ALA A 96 5.58 4.11 -6.40
N ILE A 97 5.43 3.04 -7.16
CA ILE A 97 4.98 1.74 -6.67
C ILE A 97 5.94 0.69 -7.20
N TYR A 98 6.45 -0.15 -6.30
CA TYR A 98 7.26 -1.30 -6.65
C TYR A 98 6.64 -2.55 -6.06
N LEU A 99 6.43 -3.57 -6.87
CA LEU A 99 6.10 -4.91 -6.41
C LEU A 99 7.18 -5.87 -6.87
N VAL A 100 7.88 -6.47 -5.91
CA VAL A 100 9.01 -7.37 -6.15
C VAL A 100 8.87 -8.66 -5.35
N ASP A 101 9.56 -9.71 -5.81
CA ASP A 101 9.85 -10.87 -4.97
C ASP A 101 10.52 -10.41 -3.67
N ASP A 102 10.07 -10.94 -2.55
CA ASP A 102 10.60 -10.63 -1.23
C ASP A 102 11.93 -11.34 -0.97
N GLN A 103 12.94 -10.93 -1.72
CA GLN A 103 14.33 -11.35 -1.60
C GLN A 103 15.18 -10.17 -1.14
N HIS A 104 16.16 -10.41 -0.27
CA HIS A 104 16.97 -9.34 0.32
C HIS A 104 17.70 -8.49 -0.72
N SER A 105 18.33 -9.11 -1.73
CA SER A 105 19.03 -8.40 -2.81
C SER A 105 18.09 -7.49 -3.61
N ARG A 106 16.88 -7.98 -3.91
CA ARG A 106 15.84 -7.21 -4.62
C ARG A 106 15.36 -6.03 -3.79
N ALA A 107 15.13 -6.26 -2.50
CA ALA A 107 14.76 -5.19 -1.58
C ALA A 107 15.82 -4.08 -1.53
N GLN A 108 17.10 -4.42 -1.41
CA GLN A 108 18.19 -3.45 -1.40
C GLN A 108 18.28 -2.64 -2.69
N GLU A 109 18.10 -3.28 -3.85
CA GLU A 109 18.08 -2.62 -5.15
C GLU A 109 16.97 -1.56 -5.22
N ILE A 110 15.75 -1.93 -4.80
CA ILE A 110 14.61 -1.02 -4.79
C ILE A 110 14.79 0.09 -3.76
N GLU A 111 15.25 -0.22 -2.56
CA GLU A 111 15.46 0.77 -1.49
C GLU A 111 16.51 1.82 -1.88
N ARG A 112 17.63 1.42 -2.49
CA ARG A 112 18.62 2.36 -3.05
C ARG A 112 18.02 3.25 -4.12
N ARG A 113 17.25 2.67 -5.05
CA ARG A 113 16.59 3.42 -6.11
C ARG A 113 15.57 4.43 -5.56
N ILE A 114 14.83 4.06 -4.51
CA ILE A 114 13.89 4.94 -3.83
C ILE A 114 14.64 6.10 -3.16
N GLU A 115 15.73 5.82 -2.46
CA GLU A 115 16.57 6.82 -1.80
C GLU A 115 17.13 7.84 -2.79
N GLU A 116 17.59 7.38 -3.96
CA GLU A 116 18.11 8.24 -5.03
C GLU A 116 17.01 9.08 -5.72
N LYS A 117 15.88 8.49 -6.07
CA LYS A 117 14.84 9.15 -6.89
C LYS A 117 13.82 9.94 -6.10
N TYR A 118 13.54 9.51 -4.87
CA TYR A 118 12.44 10.02 -4.06
C TYR A 118 12.90 10.47 -2.68
N PRO A 119 13.92 11.35 -2.58
CA PRO A 119 14.39 11.84 -1.29
C PRO A 119 13.26 12.56 -0.54
N ASN A 120 13.24 12.42 0.79
CA ASN A 120 12.23 13.02 1.67
C ASN A 120 10.78 12.63 1.35
N SER A 121 10.57 11.47 0.72
CA SER A 121 9.24 10.93 0.45
C SER A 121 8.77 10.00 1.57
N ARG A 122 7.44 9.89 1.71
CA ARG A 122 6.83 8.88 2.58
C ARG A 122 6.95 7.52 1.91
N LEU A 123 7.59 6.59 2.60
CA LEU A 123 7.67 5.19 2.20
C LEU A 123 6.72 4.34 3.04
N GLN A 124 5.93 3.50 2.39
CA GLN A 124 5.14 2.45 3.01
C GLN A 124 5.52 1.12 2.38
N THR A 125 5.79 0.12 3.22
CA THR A 125 6.19 -1.20 2.76
C THR A 125 5.26 -2.25 3.31
N TYR A 126 4.75 -3.12 2.43
CA TYR A 126 3.90 -4.24 2.78
C TYR A 126 4.53 -5.53 2.28
N ARG A 127 4.45 -6.56 3.11
CA ARG A 127 4.87 -7.91 2.75
C ARG A 127 3.64 -8.80 2.71
N THR A 128 3.48 -9.54 1.62
CA THR A 128 2.37 -10.49 1.53
C THR A 128 2.61 -11.72 2.38
N THR A 129 1.56 -12.32 2.92
CA THR A 129 1.66 -13.55 3.72
C THR A 129 2.06 -14.78 2.89
N GLY A 130 2.05 -14.69 1.56
CA GLY A 130 2.27 -15.83 0.67
C GLY A 130 1.13 -16.86 0.77
N LYS A 131 1.14 -17.86 -0.11
CA LYS A 131 0.26 -19.03 -0.03
C LYS A 131 1.01 -20.24 0.55
N PRO A 132 0.40 -21.03 1.45
CA PRO A 132 1.07 -22.05 2.26
C PRO A 132 1.61 -23.29 1.51
N ARG A 133 1.73 -23.28 0.18
CA ARG A 133 2.23 -24.45 -0.57
C ARG A 133 3.15 -24.20 -1.76
N ARG A 134 3.19 -22.99 -2.36
CA ARG A 134 3.99 -22.72 -3.58
C ARG A 134 4.40 -21.26 -3.86
N ALA A 135 4.01 -20.28 -3.05
CA ALA A 135 4.23 -18.87 -3.43
C ALA A 135 5.40 -18.24 -2.68
N LYS A 136 6.29 -17.59 -3.44
CA LYS A 136 7.23 -16.59 -2.94
C LYS A 136 6.42 -15.43 -2.33
N HIS A 137 6.88 -14.89 -1.20
CA HIS A 137 6.33 -13.65 -0.67
C HIS A 137 6.64 -12.52 -1.65
N LEU A 138 5.74 -11.54 -1.73
CA LEU A 138 5.93 -10.33 -2.50
C LEU A 138 6.05 -9.16 -1.53
N ARG A 139 6.86 -8.18 -1.92
CA ARG A 139 7.03 -6.93 -1.21
C ARG A 139 6.52 -5.79 -2.08
N LEU A 140 5.56 -5.04 -1.54
CA LEU A 140 5.02 -3.83 -2.13
C LEU A 140 5.67 -2.63 -1.44
N TYR A 141 6.34 -1.79 -2.20
CA TYR A 141 6.76 -0.47 -1.77
C TYR A 141 5.83 0.56 -2.40
N GLN A 142 5.31 1.46 -1.59
CA GLN A 142 4.51 2.59 -2.02
C GLN A 142 5.21 3.87 -1.54
N VAL A 143 5.63 4.68 -2.51
CA VAL A 143 6.33 5.94 -2.32
C VAL A 143 5.38 7.07 -2.67
N ASN A 144 5.26 8.05 -1.78
CA ASN A 144 4.51 9.28 -2.06
C ASN A 144 5.29 10.47 -1.52
N ARG A 145 5.39 11.54 -2.29
CA ARG A 145 5.94 12.80 -1.82
C ARG A 145 5.13 13.31 -0.63
N ALA A 146 5.81 13.64 0.46
CA ALA A 146 5.14 14.17 1.64
C ALA A 146 4.60 15.59 1.37
N GLN A 147 3.32 15.80 1.67
CA GLN A 147 2.65 17.09 1.54
C GLN A 147 2.27 17.59 2.94
N PHE A 148 3.04 18.52 3.47
CA PHE A 148 2.79 19.14 4.78
C PHE A 148 1.90 20.38 4.65
N CYS A 149 1.32 20.83 5.76
CA CYS A 149 0.61 22.10 5.81
C CYS A 149 1.60 23.27 5.61
N ALA A 150 1.21 24.25 4.79
CA ALA A 150 2.05 25.41 4.47
C ALA A 150 2.03 26.51 5.55
N GLU A 151 1.29 26.28 6.64
CA GLU A 151 1.19 27.22 7.76
C GLU A 151 2.52 27.28 8.53
N LYS A 152 2.86 28.45 9.07
CA LYS A 152 4.03 28.58 9.95
C LYS A 152 3.77 27.82 11.23
N VAL A 153 4.51 26.73 11.43
CA VAL A 153 4.46 25.89 12.62
C VAL A 153 5.48 26.40 13.64
N TYR A 154 5.12 26.45 14.93
CA TYR A 154 6.05 26.76 16.01
C TYR A 154 6.96 25.56 16.32
N PRO A 155 8.24 25.72 16.69
CA PRO A 155 9.15 24.59 16.92
C PRO A 155 8.71 23.59 17.99
N LYS A 156 7.86 24.00 18.93
CA LYS A 156 7.29 23.13 20.00
C LYS A 156 5.85 22.68 19.70
N GLU A 157 5.36 22.86 18.48
CA GLU A 157 4.03 22.40 18.09
C GLU A 157 3.96 20.87 18.08
N THR A 158 2.92 20.33 18.70
CA THR A 158 2.69 18.88 18.86
C THR A 158 1.36 18.44 18.25
N ASP A 159 0.51 19.37 17.79
CA ASP A 159 -0.74 19.03 17.12
C ASP A 159 -0.48 18.41 15.75
N LEU A 160 -0.73 17.09 15.63
CA LEU A 160 -0.59 16.36 14.37
C LEU A 160 -1.38 16.98 13.22
N LYS A 161 -2.51 17.65 13.48
CA LYS A 161 -3.31 18.28 12.41
C LYS A 161 -2.52 19.37 11.68
N LYS A 162 -1.55 19.98 12.37
CA LYS A 162 -0.71 21.05 11.82
C LYS A 162 0.59 20.53 11.24
N ILE A 163 1.21 19.54 11.90
CA ILE A 163 2.57 19.09 11.57
C ILE A 163 2.63 17.86 10.69
N ALA A 164 1.55 17.07 10.62
CA ALA A 164 1.55 15.83 9.85
C ALA A 164 1.30 16.06 8.35
N CYS A 165 1.70 15.08 7.55
CA CYS A 165 1.39 15.05 6.13
C CYS A 165 -0.13 14.95 5.90
N ARG A 166 -0.66 15.73 4.95
CA ARG A 166 -2.07 15.77 4.58
C ARG A 166 -2.62 14.40 4.21
N LEU A 167 -1.85 13.61 3.46
CA LEU A 167 -2.26 12.26 3.07
C LEU A 167 -2.38 11.34 4.30
N PHE A 168 -1.45 11.45 5.25
CA PHE A 168 -1.54 10.71 6.51
C PHE A 168 -2.81 11.08 7.27
N LEU A 169 -3.09 12.37 7.45
CA LEU A 169 -4.30 12.82 8.16
C LEU A 169 -5.60 12.34 7.49
N LYS A 170 -5.61 12.21 6.16
CA LYS A 170 -6.77 11.75 5.40
C LYS A 170 -6.98 10.24 5.46
N THR A 171 -5.91 9.45 5.52
CA THR A 171 -6.01 7.99 5.37
C THR A 171 -5.69 7.20 6.63
N THR A 172 -5.11 7.82 7.66
CA THR A 172 -4.78 7.14 8.90
C THR A 172 -6.04 6.71 9.65
N THR A 173 -5.94 5.60 10.38
CA THR A 173 -7.03 5.17 11.27
C THR A 173 -7.04 6.03 12.53
N GLN A 174 -8.19 6.08 13.22
CA GLN A 174 -8.30 6.83 14.48
C GLN A 174 -7.36 6.28 15.56
N GLU A 175 -7.13 4.97 15.59
CA GLU A 175 -6.20 4.34 16.52
C GLU A 175 -4.75 4.78 16.23
N THR A 176 -4.32 4.70 14.97
CA THR A 176 -2.98 5.14 14.56
C THR A 176 -2.82 6.63 14.85
N TYR A 177 -3.79 7.48 14.50
CA TYR A 177 -3.73 8.91 14.80
C TYR A 177 -3.52 9.18 16.30
N LYS A 178 -4.34 8.58 17.17
CA LYS A 178 -4.23 8.75 18.63
C LYS A 178 -2.87 8.31 19.15
N ARG A 179 -2.34 7.19 18.65
CA ARG A 179 -1.03 6.69 19.06
C ARG A 179 0.09 7.65 18.69
N TYR A 180 0.09 8.17 17.46
CA TYR A 180 1.11 9.13 17.04
C TYR A 180 0.96 10.45 17.81
N GLN A 181 -0.26 10.91 18.11
CA GLN A 181 -0.50 12.12 18.89
C GLN A 181 0.09 11.99 20.30
N ASP A 182 -0.22 10.88 20.99
CA ASP A 182 0.32 10.56 22.33
C ASP A 182 1.86 10.56 22.35
N ILE A 183 2.48 9.91 21.35
CA ILE A 183 3.95 9.83 21.28
C ILE A 183 4.57 11.22 21.09
N ILE A 184 4.02 12.05 20.19
CA ILE A 184 4.55 13.38 19.92
C ILE A 184 4.42 14.28 21.16
N GLU A 185 3.27 14.27 21.82
CA GLU A 185 3.05 15.04 23.05
C GLU A 185 4.03 14.61 24.17
N ARG A 186 4.21 13.31 24.37
CA ARG A 186 5.12 12.78 25.39
C ARG A 186 6.59 13.03 25.08
N SER A 187 6.95 13.14 23.80
CA SER A 187 8.31 13.43 23.36
C SER A 187 8.68 14.91 23.52
N GLN A 188 7.73 15.78 23.88
CA GLN A 188 7.98 17.21 23.98
C GLN A 188 9.05 17.51 25.03
N GLY A 189 10.13 18.18 24.60
CA GLY A 189 11.25 18.53 25.47
C GLY A 189 12.26 17.40 25.71
N TRP A 190 12.09 16.24 25.06
CA TRP A 190 13.07 15.17 25.09
C TRP A 190 14.16 15.41 24.05
N GLU A 191 15.41 15.19 24.44
CA GLU A 191 16.55 15.15 23.53
C GLU A 191 16.87 13.73 23.05
N THR A 192 16.21 12.73 23.65
CA THR A 192 16.38 11.31 23.34
C THR A 192 15.14 10.71 22.66
N PRO A 193 15.29 9.66 21.84
CA PRO A 193 14.16 9.01 21.19
C PRO A 193 13.18 8.40 22.20
N LEU A 194 11.88 8.73 22.05
CA LEU A 194 10.82 8.03 22.75
C LEU A 194 10.36 6.81 21.94
N ILE A 195 10.44 5.62 22.54
CA ILE A 195 9.99 4.37 21.92
C ILE A 195 8.72 3.90 22.64
N ASN A 196 7.66 3.63 21.88
CA ASN A 196 6.42 3.05 22.39
C ASN A 196 6.13 1.74 21.64
N VAL A 197 5.90 0.66 22.41
CA VAL A 197 5.63 -0.68 21.88
C VAL A 197 4.23 -1.11 22.31
N SER A 198 3.42 -1.53 21.34
CA SER A 198 2.10 -2.12 21.59
C SER A 198 2.07 -3.55 21.08
N HIS A 199 1.45 -4.46 21.83
CA HIS A 199 1.22 -5.82 21.36
C HIS A 199 -0.07 -5.90 20.54
N LYS A 200 0.03 -6.37 19.29
CA LYS A 200 -1.11 -6.83 18.49
C LYS A 200 -1.16 -8.35 18.62
N LYS A 201 -2.36 -8.93 18.73
CA LYS A 201 -2.51 -10.39 18.59
C LYS A 201 -2.01 -10.80 17.22
N ASP A 202 -1.24 -11.88 17.13
CA ASP A 202 -0.76 -12.40 15.85
C ASP A 202 -1.94 -12.61 14.89
N SER A 203 -1.79 -12.09 13.66
CA SER A 203 -2.74 -12.35 12.59
C SER A 203 -2.65 -13.85 12.24
N LYS A 204 -3.71 -14.60 12.55
CA LYS A 204 -3.84 -16.03 12.21
C LYS A 204 -3.82 -16.26 10.70
#